data_AF-A0A5K0YTP0-F1
#
_entry.id   AF-A0A5K0YTP0-F1
#
_cell.length_a   1.000
_cell.length_b   1.000
_cell.length_c   1.000
_cell.angle_alpha   90.00
_cell.angle_beta   90.00
_cell.angle_gamma   90.00
#
_symmetry.space_group_name_H-M   'P 1'
#
loop_
_entity.id
_entity.type
_entity.pdbx_description
1 polymer ?
#
loop_
_entity_poly.entity_id
_entity_poly.type
_entity_poly.pdbx_seq_one_letter_code
_entity_poly.pdbx_strand_id
1 'polypeptide(L)' 'IEDGYSGADFMSSHGYELSREARAQADLKFTYVISCQIYGQQKQKKAPEAADIALLLQ' A
#
# COMPACT_ATOMS: atom_id res chain seq x y z
N ILE A 1 7.58 -30.20 20.32
CA ILE A 1 7.42 -29.06 21.25
C ILE A 1 8.49 -28.06 20.79
N GLU A 2 8.28 -27.36 19.66
CA GLU A 2 7.54 -26.06 19.58
C GLU A 2 8.09 -25.07 20.61
N ASP A 3 8.48 -23.84 20.33
CA ASP A 3 8.18 -22.94 19.22
C ASP A 3 9.14 -21.75 19.33
N GLY A 4 9.54 -21.13 18.23
CA GLY A 4 10.55 -20.06 18.26
C GLY A 4 10.49 -19.08 17.08
N TYR A 5 9.29 -18.90 16.53
CA TYR A 5 8.84 -17.80 15.67
C TYR A 5 9.90 -17.07 14.84
N SER A 6 10.13 -17.62 13.65
CA SER A 6 10.57 -16.94 12.44
C SER A 6 9.72 -15.69 12.17
N GLY A 7 10.23 -14.50 12.44
CA GLY A 7 9.49 -13.26 12.14
C GLY A 7 10.31 -11.98 12.04
N ALA A 8 11.50 -11.91 12.63
CA ALA A 8 12.28 -10.67 12.68
C ALA A 8 13.42 -10.59 11.64
N ASP A 9 13.91 -11.73 11.13
CA ASP A 9 15.13 -11.74 10.30
C ASP A 9 14.86 -11.56 8.78
N PHE A 10 13.60 -11.45 8.36
CA PHE A 10 13.22 -11.15 6.97
C PHE A 10 13.00 -9.65 6.70
N MET A 11 13.35 -8.79 7.65
CA MET A 11 13.42 -7.33 7.44
C MET A 11 14.84 -6.89 7.05
N SER A 12 15.53 -7.66 6.19
CA SER A 12 16.66 -7.10 5.47
C SER A 12 16.13 -6.05 4.49
N SER A 13 16.10 -4.81 4.97
CA SER A 13 15.71 -3.57 4.28
C SER A 13 16.59 -3.24 3.05
N HIS A 14 17.28 -4.24 2.48
CA HIS A 14 18.20 -4.09 1.34
C HIS A 14 17.81 -4.98 0.16
N GLY A 15 16.91 -5.96 0.32
CA GLY A 15 16.45 -6.81 -0.80
C GLY A 15 15.43 -6.14 -1.72
N TYR A 16 14.69 -5.14 -1.25
CA TYR A 16 13.60 -4.52 -2.01
C TYR A 16 14.07 -3.49 -3.06
N GLU A 17 15.25 -2.88 -2.89
CA GLU A 17 15.79 -1.93 -3.88
C GLU A 17 16.37 -2.63 -5.12
N LEU A 18 16.70 -3.92 -5.01
CA LEU A 18 17.43 -4.71 -6.01
C LEU A 18 16.54 -5.51 -6.96
N SER A 19 15.27 -5.77 -6.62
CA SER A 19 14.32 -6.52 -7.46
C SER A 19 13.29 -5.59 -8.10
N ARG A 20 13.07 -5.76 -9.41
CA ARG A 20 12.05 -5.01 -10.16
C ARG A 20 10.65 -5.25 -9.61
N GLU A 21 10.39 -6.47 -9.18
CA GLU A 21 9.11 -6.91 -8.64
C GLU A 21 8.84 -6.26 -7.29
N ALA A 22 9.85 -6.17 -6.42
CA ALA A 22 9.72 -5.49 -5.13
C ALA A 22 9.41 -3.99 -5.29
N ARG A 23 10.06 -3.32 -6.26
CA ARG A 23 9.75 -1.91 -6.59
C ARG A 23 8.33 -1.75 -7.12
N ALA A 24 7.91 -2.59 -8.07
CA ALA A 24 6.54 -2.55 -8.59
C ALA A 24 5.49 -2.79 -7.51
N GLN A 25 5.77 -3.69 -6.55
CA GLN A 25 4.89 -3.94 -5.40
C GLN A 25 4.83 -2.74 -4.45
N ALA A 26 5.96 -2.08 -4.19
CA ALA A 26 6.00 -0.87 -3.38
C ALA A 26 5.23 0.27 -4.05
N ASP A 27 5.41 0.49 -5.35
CA ASP A 27 4.72 1.52 -6.13
C ASP A 27 3.20 1.30 -6.16
N LEU A 28 2.76 0.05 -6.30
CA LEU A 28 1.34 -0.31 -6.25
C LEU A 28 0.73 0.00 -4.88
N LYS A 29 1.40 -0.42 -3.79
CA LYS A 29 0.95 -0.15 -2.42
C LYS A 29 0.94 1.34 -2.11
N PHE A 30 1.97 2.07 -2.56
CA PHE A 30 2.04 3.52 -2.41
C PHE A 30 0.87 4.20 -3.12
N THR A 31 0.61 3.83 -4.38
CA THR A 31 -0.52 4.35 -5.18
C THR A 31 -1.85 4.11 -4.47
N TYR A 32 -2.06 2.91 -3.89
CA TYR A 32 -3.26 2.59 -3.14
C TYR A 32 -3.42 3.46 -1.88
N VAL A 33 -2.36 3.61 -1.08
CA VAL A 33 -2.38 4.44 0.14
C VAL A 33 -2.70 5.90 -0.19
N ILE A 34 -2.03 6.47 -1.20
CA ILE A 34 -2.28 7.85 -1.63
C ILE A 34 -3.71 8.00 -2.17
N SER A 35 -4.20 7.05 -2.96
CA SER A 35 -5.59 7.05 -3.45
C SER A 35 -6.59 7.07 -2.29
N CYS A 36 -6.38 6.24 -1.26
CA CYS A 36 -7.22 6.23 -0.06
C CYS A 36 -7.24 7.59 0.67
N GLN A 37 -6.08 8.24 0.80
CA GLN A 37 -5.97 9.56 1.44
C GLN A 37 -6.74 10.63 0.66
N ILE A 38 -6.57 10.66 -0.67
CA ILE A 38 -7.27 11.61 -1.54
C ILE A 38 -8.78 11.37 -1.46
N TYR A 39 -9.23 10.11 -1.54
CA TYR A 39 -10.64 9.76 -1.38
C TYR A 39 -11.20 10.25 -0.04
N GLY A 40 -10.49 10.01 1.07
CA GLY A 40 -10.90 10.49 2.39
C GLY A 40 -11.11 12.00 2.43
N GLN A 41 -10.19 12.76 1.82
CA GLN A 41 -10.30 14.22 1.71
C GLN A 41 -11.46 14.66 0.82
N GLN A 42 -11.64 14.04 -0.34
CA GLN A 42 -12.73 14.35 -1.28
C GLN A 42 -14.10 14.00 -0.66
N LYS A 43 -14.20 12.86 0.02
CA LYS A 43 -15.42 12.44 0.73
C LYS A 43 -15.81 13.43 1.83
N GLN A 44 -14.85 13.89 2.63
CA GLN A 44 -15.10 14.90 3.67
C GLN A 44 -15.59 16.23 3.07
N LYS A 45 -15.04 16.62 1.93
CA LYS A 45 -15.44 17.83 1.17
C LYS A 45 -16.69 17.63 0.32
N LYS A 46 -17.26 16.42 0.28
CA LYS A 46 -18.35 16.01 -0.63
C LYS A 46 -18.05 16.30 -2.10
N ALA A 47 -16.78 16.18 -2.48
CA ALA A 47 -16.32 16.41 -3.85
C ALA A 47 -16.79 15.21 -4.73
N PRO A 48 -17.41 15.46 -5.90
CA PRO A 48 -17.95 14.40 -6.75
C PRO A 48 -16.87 13.42 -7.26
N GLU A 49 -15.62 13.88 -7.37
CA GLU A 49 -14.46 13.10 -7.79
C GLU A 49 -14.14 11.93 -6.83
N ALA A 50 -14.70 11.93 -5.61
CA ALA A 50 -14.57 10.81 -4.68
C ALA A 50 -15.11 9.49 -5.27
N ALA A 51 -16.09 9.58 -6.19
CA ALA A 51 -16.65 8.41 -6.88
C ALA A 51 -15.63 7.72 -7.80
N ASP A 52 -14.73 8.50 -8.42
CA ASP A 52 -13.73 7.99 -9.35
C ASP A 52 -12.70 7.12 -8.63
N ILE A 53 -12.32 7.51 -7.40
CA ILE A 53 -11.40 6.74 -6.57
C ILE A 53 -12.11 5.56 -5.89
N ALA A 54 -13.37 5.72 -5.50
CA ALA A 54 -14.14 4.63 -4.90
C ALA A 54 -14.23 3.40 -5.80
N LEU A 55 -14.20 3.57 -7.13
CA LEU A 55 -14.15 2.47 -8.09
C LEU A 55 -12.85 1.64 -7.99
N LEU A 56 -11.74 2.25 -7.57
CA LEU A 56 -10.43 1.60 -7.44
C LEU A 56 -10.25 0.86 -6.11
N LEU A 57 -11.16 1.04 -5.15
CA LEU A 57 -11.11 0.47 -3.81
C LEU A 57 -12.08 -0.71 -3.61
N GLN A 58 -12.71 -1.21 -4.69
CA GLN A 58 -13.66 -2.32 -4.66
C GLN A 58 -12.97 -3.68 -4.68
#